data_AF-A0A544X3W2-F1
#
_entry.id   AF-A0A544X3W2-F1
#
_cell.length_a   1.000
_cell.length_b   1.000
_cell.length_c   1.000
_cell.angle_alpha   90.00
_cell.angle_beta   90.00
_cell.angle_gamma   90.00
#
_symmetry.space_group_name_H-M   'P 1'
#
loop_
_entity.id
_entity.type
_entity.pdbx_description
1 polymer ?
#
loop_
_entity_poly.entity_id
_entity_poly.type
_entity_poly.pdbx_seq_one_letter_code
_entity_poly.pdbx_strand_id
1 'polypeptide(L)'
;DDNTGGRRDSNLQRTGNDWIEVAFRTARAADPDAKLCYNDYNIDNWTWAKTQGVYNMVRDFKSRGVPIDCVGLQGHFNSGSAYNSNFRTTISSFAALGVDVAITELDVEGASATTYANIVNDCLAVARCVGITVWGVRDSDSWRSYQNPLLFDGNGNKKAAYT
;
A
#
# COMPACT_ATOMS: atom_id res chain seq x y z
N ASP A 1 7.30 -10.79 -7.15
CA ASP A 1 7.42 -11.43 -5.84
C ASP A 1 8.43 -10.63 -5.05
N ASP A 2 8.57 -10.95 -3.77
CA ASP A 2 9.37 -10.19 -2.82
C ASP A 2 10.88 -10.22 -3.16
N ASN A 3 11.34 -11.25 -3.88
CA ASN A 3 12.76 -11.47 -4.18
C ASN A 3 13.21 -10.80 -5.48
N THR A 4 12.38 -10.86 -6.53
CA THR A 4 12.78 -10.46 -7.89
C THR A 4 12.06 -9.20 -8.38
N GLY A 5 10.96 -8.81 -7.74
CA GLY A 5 10.05 -7.80 -8.28
C GLY A 5 9.19 -8.27 -9.45
N GLY A 6 9.33 -9.53 -9.87
CA GLY A 6 8.54 -10.12 -10.94
C GLY A 6 7.08 -10.36 -10.56
N ARG A 7 6.32 -11.01 -11.44
CA ARG A 7 4.98 -11.48 -11.08
C ARG A 7 5.08 -12.80 -10.35
N ARG A 8 4.29 -12.98 -9.28
CA ARG A 8 4.16 -14.29 -8.64
C ARG A 8 3.47 -15.24 -9.63
N ASP A 9 3.95 -16.48 -9.69
CA ASP A 9 3.25 -17.53 -10.43
C ASP A 9 1.87 -17.79 -9.79
N SER A 10 0.82 -17.56 -10.55
CA SER A 10 -0.58 -17.71 -10.13
C SER A 10 -1.41 -18.16 -11.33
N ASN A 11 -2.60 -18.69 -11.07
CA ASN A 11 -3.56 -19.02 -12.13
C ASN A 11 -3.83 -17.83 -13.06
N LEU A 12 -3.93 -16.61 -12.52
CA LEU A 12 -4.10 -15.38 -13.31
C LEU A 12 -2.83 -15.04 -14.09
N GLN A 13 -1.65 -15.11 -13.46
CA GLN A 13 -0.41 -14.80 -14.17
C GLN A 13 -0.14 -15.76 -15.34
N ARG A 14 -0.55 -17.03 -15.20
CA ARG A 14 -0.43 -18.05 -16.26
C ARG A 14 -1.33 -17.79 -17.46
N THR A 15 -2.31 -16.89 -17.39
CA THR A 15 -3.12 -16.52 -18.56
C THR A 15 -2.37 -15.58 -19.51
N GLY A 16 -1.31 -14.91 -19.05
CA GLY A 16 -0.55 -13.92 -19.81
C GLY A 16 -0.16 -12.73 -18.95
N ASN A 17 0.96 -12.06 -19.26
CA ASN A 17 1.46 -10.94 -18.45
C ASN A 17 0.59 -9.66 -18.54
N ASP A 18 -0.36 -9.63 -19.48
CA ASP A 18 -1.28 -8.54 -19.75
C ASP A 18 -2.55 -8.56 -18.89
N TRP A 19 -2.78 -9.63 -18.10
CA TRP A 19 -4.03 -9.81 -17.34
C TRP A 19 -4.39 -8.62 -16.44
N ILE A 20 -3.39 -7.95 -15.86
CA ILE A 20 -3.59 -6.77 -15.01
C ILE A 20 -4.06 -5.57 -15.84
N GLU A 21 -3.45 -5.34 -17.01
CA GLU A 21 -3.89 -4.27 -17.90
C GLU A 21 -5.32 -4.49 -18.38
N VAL A 22 -5.65 -5.75 -18.73
CA VAL A 22 -7.02 -6.13 -19.10
C VAL A 22 -7.99 -5.81 -17.96
N ALA A 23 -7.64 -6.12 -16.72
CA ALA A 23 -8.46 -5.80 -15.55
C ALA A 23 -8.70 -4.29 -15.40
N PHE A 24 -7.65 -3.45 -15.51
CA PHE A 24 -7.79 -1.99 -15.44
C PHE A 24 -8.67 -1.43 -16.55
N ARG A 25 -8.45 -1.84 -17.81
CA ARG A 25 -9.27 -1.38 -18.94
C ARG A 25 -10.74 -1.81 -18.79
N THR A 26 -10.96 -3.03 -18.32
CA THR A 26 -12.31 -3.55 -18.07
C THR A 26 -13.01 -2.77 -16.94
N ALA A 27 -12.33 -2.54 -15.82
CA ALA A 27 -12.88 -1.77 -14.71
C ALA A 27 -13.23 -0.33 -15.13
N ARG A 28 -12.36 0.34 -15.90
CA ARG A 28 -12.63 1.69 -16.42
C ARG A 28 -13.84 1.73 -17.35
N ALA A 29 -14.05 0.69 -18.16
CA ALA A 29 -15.21 0.61 -19.05
C ALA A 29 -16.52 0.39 -18.26
N ALA A 30 -16.45 -0.29 -17.12
CA ALA A 30 -17.60 -0.52 -16.25
C ALA A 30 -17.99 0.71 -15.43
N ASP A 31 -17.00 1.43 -14.88
CA ASP A 31 -17.21 2.66 -14.10
C ASP A 31 -16.11 3.70 -14.41
N PRO A 32 -16.42 4.73 -15.22
CA PRO A 32 -15.48 5.80 -15.56
C PRO A 32 -15.13 6.73 -14.39
N ASP A 33 -15.94 6.78 -13.33
CA ASP A 33 -15.80 7.77 -12.25
C ASP A 33 -14.98 7.23 -11.07
N ALA A 34 -14.93 5.91 -10.89
CA ALA A 34 -14.13 5.27 -9.85
C ALA A 34 -12.61 5.47 -10.07
N LYS A 35 -11.87 5.69 -8.98
CA LYS A 35 -10.41 5.60 -8.99
C LYS A 35 -9.97 4.14 -8.94
N LEU A 36 -9.13 3.75 -9.89
CA LEU A 36 -8.64 2.38 -10.04
C LEU A 36 -7.23 2.25 -9.46
N CYS A 37 -7.10 1.45 -8.40
CA CYS A 37 -5.83 1.26 -7.68
C CYS A 37 -5.22 -0.12 -7.91
N TYR A 38 -3.89 -0.18 -8.03
CA TYR A 38 -3.15 -1.42 -7.77
C TYR A 38 -2.77 -1.47 -6.29
N ASN A 39 -3.12 -2.53 -5.57
CA ASN A 39 -2.87 -2.67 -4.13
C ASN A 39 -1.92 -3.85 -3.85
N ASP A 40 -0.93 -3.67 -2.98
CA ASP A 40 -0.01 -4.76 -2.59
C ASP A 40 0.68 -4.47 -1.25
N TYR A 41 1.17 -5.54 -0.60
CA TYR A 41 2.08 -5.45 0.55
C TYR A 41 3.54 -5.50 0.12
N ASN A 42 4.44 -5.16 1.03
CA ASN A 42 5.88 -5.21 0.83
C ASN A 42 6.32 -4.40 -0.40
N ILE A 43 5.61 -3.30 -0.65
CA ILE A 43 5.98 -2.29 -1.64
C ILE A 43 6.22 -0.94 -0.98
N ASP A 44 6.40 -0.94 0.35
CA ASP A 44 6.51 0.22 1.21
C ASP A 44 7.96 0.76 1.24
N ASN A 45 8.95 -0.12 1.08
CA ASN A 45 10.37 0.26 1.14
C ASN A 45 10.94 0.46 -0.28
N TRP A 46 11.47 1.64 -0.55
CA TRP A 46 11.95 2.02 -1.89
C TRP A 46 13.02 1.08 -2.45
N THR A 47 13.85 0.48 -1.60
CA THR A 47 14.98 -0.35 -2.07
C THR A 47 14.59 -1.81 -2.35
N TRP A 48 13.35 -2.22 -2.07
CA TRP A 48 12.92 -3.60 -2.27
C TRP A 48 12.61 -3.90 -3.73
N ALA A 49 12.97 -5.12 -4.16
CA ALA A 49 12.75 -5.57 -5.52
C ALA A 49 11.27 -5.51 -5.92
N LYS A 50 10.36 -5.87 -5.01
CA LYS A 50 8.91 -5.78 -5.22
C LYS A 50 8.43 -4.36 -5.46
N THR A 51 8.88 -3.40 -4.65
CA THR A 51 8.59 -1.98 -4.85
C THR A 51 9.02 -1.50 -6.23
N GLN A 52 10.24 -1.86 -6.65
CA GLN A 52 10.77 -1.50 -7.97
C GLN A 52 9.99 -2.18 -9.10
N GLY A 53 9.59 -3.44 -8.95
CA GLY A 53 8.75 -4.16 -9.91
C GLY A 53 7.39 -3.49 -10.13
N VAL A 54 6.71 -3.12 -9.04
CA VAL A 54 5.43 -2.41 -9.10
C VAL A 54 5.61 -1.00 -9.65
N TYR A 55 6.62 -0.25 -9.23
CA TYR A 55 6.95 1.07 -9.80
C TYR A 55 7.14 1.01 -11.32
N ASN A 56 7.90 0.03 -11.81
CA ASN A 56 8.13 -0.16 -13.24
C ASN A 56 6.84 -0.52 -14.01
N MET A 57 5.97 -1.36 -13.44
CA MET A 57 4.64 -1.63 -14.02
C MET A 57 3.82 -0.35 -14.11
N VAL A 58 3.70 0.41 -13.03
CA VAL A 58 2.87 1.63 -13.01
C VAL A 58 3.42 2.64 -14.03
N ARG A 59 4.75 2.82 -14.10
CA ARG A 59 5.38 3.69 -15.10
C ARG A 59 5.04 3.26 -16.53
N ASP A 60 5.14 1.97 -16.84
CA ASP A 60 4.77 1.41 -18.15
C ASP A 60 3.28 1.62 -18.45
N PHE A 61 2.41 1.41 -17.48
CA PHE A 61 0.97 1.61 -17.63
C PHE A 61 0.64 3.08 -17.93
N LYS A 62 1.26 4.02 -17.22
CA LYS A 62 1.10 5.45 -17.49
C LYS A 62 1.63 5.83 -18.87
N SER A 63 2.76 5.27 -19.32
CA SER A 63 3.32 5.58 -20.65
C SER A 63 2.47 5.05 -21.81
N ARG A 64 1.76 3.93 -21.61
CA ARG A 64 0.91 3.30 -22.63
C ARG A 64 -0.59 3.63 -22.50
N GLY A 65 -0.98 4.51 -21.57
CA GLY A 65 -2.37 4.92 -21.39
C GLY A 65 -3.28 3.81 -20.83
N VAL A 66 -2.75 2.95 -19.95
CA VAL A 66 -3.56 2.03 -19.14
C VAL A 66 -4.21 2.84 -18.01
N PRO A 67 -5.52 2.68 -17.74
CA PRO A 67 -6.25 3.54 -16.80
C PRO A 67 -5.98 3.16 -15.34
N ILE A 68 -4.80 3.46 -14.84
CA ILE A 68 -4.43 3.37 -13.42
C ILE A 68 -4.39 4.77 -12.80
N ASP A 69 -5.10 4.94 -11.69
CA ASP A 69 -5.23 6.21 -11.01
C ASP A 69 -4.48 6.23 -9.68
N CYS A 70 -4.31 5.08 -9.03
CA CYS A 70 -3.71 5.00 -7.70
C CYS A 70 -2.85 3.76 -7.45
N VAL A 71 -2.00 3.85 -6.44
CA VAL A 71 -1.29 2.72 -5.83
C VAL A 71 -1.64 2.66 -4.35
N GLY A 72 -2.13 1.51 -3.91
CA GLY A 72 -2.36 1.17 -2.52
C GLY A 72 -1.13 0.50 -1.92
N LEU A 73 -0.54 1.13 -0.90
CA LEU A 73 0.49 0.55 -0.06
C LEU A 73 -0.21 -0.06 1.16
N GLN A 74 -0.19 -1.39 1.32
CA GLN A 74 -0.92 -2.00 2.44
C GLN A 74 -0.42 -1.46 3.79
N GLY A 75 0.89 -1.25 3.97
CA GLY A 75 1.41 -0.68 5.23
C GLY A 75 1.37 -1.65 6.42
N HIS A 76 1.56 -2.94 6.15
CA HIS A 76 1.63 -4.00 7.17
C HIS A 76 3.03 -4.09 7.80
N PHE A 77 3.34 -3.25 8.78
CA PHE A 77 4.69 -3.16 9.34
C PHE A 77 4.91 -4.12 10.52
N ASN A 78 5.98 -4.92 10.45
CA ASN A 78 6.41 -5.83 11.52
C ASN A 78 7.94 -6.00 11.51
N SER A 79 8.49 -6.81 12.41
CA SER A 79 9.94 -7.06 12.49
C SER A 79 10.58 -7.59 11.20
N GLY A 80 9.87 -8.37 10.39
CA GLY A 80 10.34 -8.86 9.08
C GLY A 80 10.13 -7.89 7.92
N SER A 81 9.31 -6.86 8.10
CA SER A 81 8.98 -5.85 7.10
C SER A 81 8.78 -4.50 7.78
N ALA A 82 9.86 -4.01 8.40
CA ALA A 82 9.80 -2.84 9.26
C ALA A 82 9.61 -1.54 8.47
N TYR A 83 8.93 -0.57 9.08
CA TYR A 83 8.89 0.80 8.59
C TYR A 83 10.32 1.33 8.38
N ASN A 84 10.52 2.06 7.29
CA ASN A 84 11.78 2.72 6.96
C ASN A 84 11.51 4.16 6.57
N SER A 85 12.44 5.08 6.86
CA SER A 85 12.29 6.50 6.49
C SER A 85 12.21 6.74 4.98
N ASN A 86 12.61 5.76 4.15
CA ASN A 86 12.41 5.81 2.71
C ASN A 86 10.95 5.54 2.27
N PHE A 87 10.03 5.28 3.20
CA PHE A 87 8.59 5.13 2.89
C PHE A 87 8.04 6.40 2.21
N ARG A 88 8.41 7.60 2.68
CA ARG A 88 8.08 8.85 1.98
C ARG A 88 8.63 8.91 0.56
N THR A 89 9.83 8.38 0.33
CA THR A 89 10.42 8.28 -1.02
C THR A 89 9.57 7.38 -1.90
N THR A 90 9.09 6.24 -1.39
CA THR A 90 8.15 5.36 -2.09
C THR A 90 6.87 6.10 -2.48
N ILE A 91 6.20 6.75 -1.51
CA ILE A 91 4.95 7.50 -1.77
C ILE A 91 5.18 8.59 -2.83
N SER A 92 6.21 9.41 -2.65
CA SER A 92 6.51 10.51 -3.59
C SER A 92 6.93 10.01 -4.98
N SER A 93 7.60 8.85 -5.09
CA SER A 93 7.97 8.28 -6.38
C SER A 93 6.76 7.79 -7.17
N PHE A 94 5.81 7.10 -6.53
CA PHE A 94 4.56 6.74 -7.21
C PHE A 94 3.75 7.98 -7.58
N ALA A 95 3.64 8.96 -6.67
CA ALA A 95 2.96 10.22 -6.94
C ALA A 95 3.53 10.96 -8.16
N ALA A 96 4.86 10.93 -8.34
CA ALA A 96 5.55 11.55 -9.47
C ALA A 96 5.21 10.90 -10.83
N LEU A 97 4.68 9.67 -10.86
CA LEU A 97 4.16 9.04 -12.08
C LEU A 97 2.76 9.55 -12.47
N GLY A 98 2.17 10.46 -11.69
CA GLY A 98 0.83 10.97 -11.95
C GLY A 98 -0.28 10.02 -11.52
N VAL A 99 -0.02 9.15 -10.53
CA VAL A 99 -1.03 8.40 -9.77
C VAL A 99 -1.17 8.95 -8.36
N ASP A 100 -2.31 8.74 -7.72
CA ASP A 100 -2.48 8.96 -6.29
C ASP A 100 -1.88 7.79 -5.50
N VAL A 101 -1.64 8.00 -4.21
CA VAL A 101 -1.18 6.96 -3.29
C VAL A 101 -2.15 6.89 -2.12
N ALA A 102 -2.46 5.68 -1.67
CA ALA A 102 -3.23 5.47 -0.45
C ALA A 102 -2.50 4.46 0.43
N ILE A 103 -2.53 4.67 1.74
CA ILE A 103 -2.11 3.66 2.71
C ILE A 103 -3.37 2.89 3.10
N THR A 104 -3.49 1.63 2.69
CA THR A 104 -4.79 0.96 2.55
C THR A 104 -5.14 0.00 3.68
N GLU A 105 -4.15 -0.58 4.36
CA GLU A 105 -4.33 -1.68 5.31
C GLU A 105 -3.38 -1.53 6.52
N LEU A 106 -3.20 -0.29 7.00
CA LEU A 106 -2.16 0.05 7.96
C LEU A 106 -2.34 -0.72 9.28
N ASP A 107 -1.31 -1.45 9.66
CA ASP A 107 -1.10 -1.99 11.00
C ASP A 107 0.40 -2.03 11.33
N VAL A 108 0.75 -1.80 12.60
CA VAL A 108 2.16 -1.73 13.04
C VAL A 108 2.32 -2.62 14.26
N GLU A 109 3.10 -3.70 14.16
CA GLU A 109 3.42 -4.58 15.29
C GLU A 109 3.82 -3.78 16.54
N GLY A 110 3.14 -4.03 17.67
CA GLY A 110 3.32 -3.32 18.94
C GLY A 110 2.76 -1.90 19.00
N ALA A 111 2.21 -1.37 17.90
CA ALA A 111 1.60 -0.05 17.79
C ALA A 111 2.48 1.08 18.35
N SER A 112 3.75 1.14 17.91
CA SER A 112 4.65 2.25 18.22
C SER A 112 4.03 3.59 17.82
N ALA A 113 3.83 4.48 18.78
CA ALA A 113 3.27 5.82 18.54
C ALA A 113 4.13 6.64 17.57
N THR A 114 5.46 6.55 17.71
CA THR A 114 6.40 7.19 16.79
C THR A 114 6.26 6.67 15.36
N THR A 115 6.09 5.36 15.18
CA THR A 115 5.96 4.77 13.84
C THR A 115 4.67 5.20 13.17
N TYR A 116 3.54 5.14 13.88
CA TYR A 116 2.25 5.64 13.36
C TYR A 116 2.33 7.13 13.00
N ALA A 117 2.89 7.96 13.88
CA ALA A 117 3.06 9.39 13.61
C ALA A 117 3.92 9.66 12.37
N ASN A 118 5.01 8.91 12.19
CA ASN A 118 5.87 9.03 11.02
C ASN A 118 5.14 8.68 9.71
N ILE A 119 4.39 7.57 9.71
CA ILE A 119 3.60 7.13 8.54
C ILE A 119 2.54 8.16 8.16
N VAL A 120 1.85 8.73 9.15
CA VAL A 120 0.88 9.81 8.93
C VAL A 120 1.57 11.04 8.34
N ASN A 121 2.70 11.47 8.90
CA ASN A 121 3.47 12.60 8.39
C ASN A 121 4.02 12.38 6.97
N ASP A 122 4.38 11.14 6.63
CA ASP A 122 4.82 10.79 5.28
C ASP A 122 3.72 10.94 4.25
N CYS A 123 2.48 10.54 4.58
CA CYS A 123 1.32 10.78 3.73
C CYS A 123 1.01 12.27 3.63
N LEU A 124 0.95 13.00 4.75
CA LEU A 124 0.69 14.45 4.77
C LEU A 124 1.73 15.25 3.97
N ALA A 125 2.96 14.77 3.87
CA ALA A 125 4.03 15.42 3.12
C ALA A 125 3.90 15.27 1.58
N VAL A 126 3.01 14.42 1.09
CA VAL A 126 2.81 14.18 -0.35
C VAL A 126 1.39 14.52 -0.74
N ALA A 127 1.18 15.58 -1.54
CA ALA A 127 -0.14 16.09 -1.90
C ALA A 127 -1.07 15.06 -2.59
N ARG A 128 -0.48 14.04 -3.23
CA ARG A 128 -1.19 12.93 -3.88
C ARG A 128 -1.39 11.71 -2.98
N CYS A 129 -0.98 11.77 -1.72
CA CYS A 129 -1.40 10.77 -0.73
C CYS A 129 -2.81 11.10 -0.24
N VAL A 130 -3.79 10.33 -0.69
CA VAL A 130 -5.21 10.69 -0.57
C VAL A 130 -5.86 10.19 0.72
N GLY A 131 -5.20 9.30 1.47
CA GLY A 131 -5.75 8.80 2.71
C GLY A 131 -4.97 7.65 3.33
N ILE A 132 -5.36 7.34 4.56
CA ILE A 132 -4.84 6.25 5.39
C ILE A 132 -6.04 5.48 5.93
N THR A 133 -6.02 4.17 5.78
CA THR A 133 -6.98 3.23 6.38
C THR A 133 -6.22 2.25 7.25
N VAL A 134 -6.61 2.13 8.52
CA VAL A 134 -6.08 1.11 9.44
C VAL A 134 -6.84 -0.20 9.29
N TRP A 135 -6.16 -1.34 9.40
CA TRP A 135 -6.76 -2.66 9.12
C TRP A 135 -7.47 -3.30 10.32
N GLY A 136 -8.46 -2.56 10.83
CA GLY A 136 -9.28 -2.92 11.97
C GLY A 136 -9.41 -1.78 12.97
N VAL A 137 -10.26 -1.99 13.98
CA VAL A 137 -10.51 -0.99 15.03
C VAL A 137 -9.72 -1.33 16.30
N ARG A 138 -10.07 -2.42 16.97
CA ARG A 138 -9.44 -2.88 18.22
C ARG A 138 -8.44 -3.98 17.93
N ASP A 139 -7.39 -4.08 18.75
CA ASP A 139 -6.42 -5.17 18.66
C ASP A 139 -7.07 -6.56 18.64
N SER A 140 -8.19 -6.73 19.36
CA SER A 140 -8.96 -7.99 19.41
C SER A 140 -9.65 -8.36 18.09
N ASP A 141 -9.88 -7.41 17.19
CA ASP A 141 -10.51 -7.63 15.89
C ASP A 141 -9.47 -7.77 14.75
N SER A 142 -8.19 -7.51 15.04
CA SER A 142 -7.13 -7.59 14.02
C SER A 142 -6.89 -9.02 13.57
N TRP A 143 -6.68 -9.21 12.26
CA TRP A 143 -6.16 -10.46 11.70
C TRP A 143 -4.77 -10.87 12.24
N ARG A 144 -4.07 -9.93 12.89
CA ARG A 144 -2.77 -10.08 13.57
C ARG A 144 -2.88 -9.71 15.04
N SER A 145 -3.99 -10.05 15.70
CA SER A 145 -4.27 -9.67 17.10
C SER A 145 -3.14 -9.99 18.08
N TYR A 146 -2.40 -11.09 17.88
CA TYR A 146 -1.23 -11.46 18.68
C TYR A 146 -0.08 -10.42 18.66
N GLN A 147 -0.10 -9.46 17.72
CA GLN A 147 0.88 -8.39 17.60
C GLN A 147 0.43 -7.07 18.24
N ASN A 148 -0.81 -6.97 18.72
CA ASN A 148 -1.45 -5.74 19.20
C ASN A 148 -1.16 -4.52 18.28
N PRO A 149 -1.52 -4.58 16.97
CA PRO A 149 -0.93 -3.67 16.00
C PRO A 149 -1.76 -2.42 15.70
N LEU A 150 -2.94 -2.27 16.32
CA LEU A 150 -3.92 -1.23 16.00
C LEU A 150 -3.91 -0.08 17.01
N LEU A 151 -4.80 0.89 16.82
CA LEU A 151 -4.87 2.14 17.58
C LEU A 151 -5.70 2.04 18.87
N PHE A 152 -6.50 0.98 19.02
CA PHE A 152 -7.32 0.73 20.21
C PHE A 152 -7.00 -0.64 20.82
N ASP A 153 -7.00 -0.72 22.15
CA ASP A 153 -6.82 -1.98 22.85
C ASP A 153 -8.06 -2.89 22.71
N GLY A 154 -7.98 -4.11 23.23
CA GLY A 154 -9.08 -5.08 23.15
C GLY A 154 -10.39 -4.64 23.86
N ASN A 155 -10.31 -3.68 24.80
CA ASN A 155 -11.44 -3.11 25.50
C ASN A 155 -12.00 -1.85 24.80
N GLY A 156 -11.38 -1.41 23.71
CA GLY A 156 -11.77 -0.21 22.97
C GLY A 156 -11.19 1.09 23.53
N ASN A 157 -10.22 1.04 24.45
CA ASN A 157 -9.52 2.25 24.88
C ASN A 157 -8.50 2.68 23.83
N LYS A 158 -8.32 3.99 23.69
CA LYS A 158 -7.27 4.57 22.82
C LYS A 158 -5.89 4.17 23.34
N LYS A 159 -5.03 3.67 22.46
CA LYS A 159 -3.61 3.44 22.74
C LYS A 159 -2.82 4.73 22.53
N ALA A 160 -1.56 4.74 22.98
CA ALA A 160 -0.67 5.90 22.82
C ALA A 160 -0.55 6.36 21.35
N ALA A 161 -0.53 5.42 20.40
CA ALA A 161 -0.43 5.73 18.97
C ALA A 161 -1.66 6.43 18.36
N TYR A 162 -2.80 6.45 19.06
CA TYR A 162 -3.98 7.18 18.60
C TYR A 162 -3.86 8.70 18.80
N THR A 163 -3.10 9.13 19.81
CA THR A 163 -3.06 10.53 20.28
C THR A 163 -1.96 11.33 19.58
#